data_AF-A0A939RG00-F1
#
_entry.id   AF-A0A939RG00-F1
#
_cell.length_a   1.000
_cell.length_b   1.000
_cell.length_c   1.000
_cell.angle_alpha   90.00
_cell.angle_beta   90.00
_cell.angle_gamma   90.00
#
_symmetry.space_group_name_H-M   'P 1'
#
loop_
_entity.id
_entity.type
_entity.pdbx_description
1 polymer ?
#
loop_
_entity_poly.entity_id
_entity_poly.type
_entity_poly.pdbx_seq_one_letter_code
_entity_poly.pdbx_strand_id
1 'polypeptide(L)'
;MVLFLIALLLLTIGALSLFIFPILPLRKNQDRHIRIKQLYICFVFFLFAVLVPVLYGRQGKMLMPDYPLASRDILQAEEKTHSMAQIRRLERYLESNANDEIVWKQLAQTYRSAGYYDKAAMAYRNAIEWGIPEDITGWHSLAETLIQANNGKITGEAQKALENVLRYRPDDPKAIYFLGLARLQNKEPQKALALWRYLEQSLPAEDPWLTVIHERMETLQKLLQIDARTIKPQAPSPVH
;
A
#
# COMPACT_ATOMS: atom_id res chain seq x y z
N MET A 1 -11.87 21.75 -0.99
CA MET A 1 -12.15 21.68 0.47
C MET A 1 -13.26 22.64 0.90
N VAL A 2 -13.18 23.94 0.61
CA VAL A 2 -14.20 24.93 1.02
C VAL A 2 -15.61 24.63 0.46
N LEU A 3 -15.73 24.25 -0.81
CA LEU A 3 -17.01 23.88 -1.43
C LEU A 3 -17.66 22.64 -0.78
N PHE A 4 -16.85 21.69 -0.29
CA PHE A 4 -17.33 20.49 0.38
C PHE A 4 -17.89 20.82 1.78
N LEU A 5 -17.22 21.71 2.51
CA LEU A 5 -17.70 22.20 3.81
C LEU A 5 -19.01 23.00 3.68
N ILE A 6 -19.16 23.80 2.62
CA ILE A 6 -20.39 24.54 2.34
C ILE A 6 -21.54 23.56 2.00
N ALA A 7 -21.26 22.53 1.19
CA ALA A 7 -22.26 21.51 0.85
C ALA A 7 -22.70 20.72 2.10
N LEU A 8 -21.77 20.35 2.99
CA LEU A 8 -22.07 19.67 4.25
C LEU A 8 -22.93 20.55 5.17
N LEU A 9 -22.60 21.84 5.29
CA LEU A 9 -23.34 22.80 6.11
C LEU A 9 -24.78 23.01 5.60
N LEU A 10 -24.97 23.07 4.27
CA LEU A 10 -26.31 23.18 3.68
C LEU A 10 -27.13 21.90 3.90
N LEU A 11 -26.48 20.74 3.88
CA LEU A 11 -27.11 19.43 4.10
C LEU A 11 -27.56 19.28 5.55
N THR A 12 -26.75 19.73 6.52
CA THR A 12 -27.11 19.70 7.94
C THR A 12 -28.23 20.69 8.26
N ILE A 13 -28.21 21.90 7.68
CA ILE A 13 -29.31 22.88 7.83
C ILE A 13 -30.61 22.35 7.22
N GLY A 14 -30.55 21.72 6.04
CA GLY A 14 -31.69 21.06 5.40
C GLY A 14 -32.27 19.93 6.26
N ALA A 15 -31.41 19.06 6.80
CA ALA A 15 -31.81 17.97 7.68
C ALA A 15 -32.39 18.47 9.02
N LEU A 16 -31.83 19.53 9.62
CA LEU A 16 -32.35 20.15 10.83
C LEU A 16 -33.76 20.75 10.61
N SER A 17 -33.98 21.34 9.43
CA SER A 17 -35.27 21.95 9.07
C SER A 17 -36.40 20.92 8.99
N LEU A 18 -36.10 19.68 8.57
CA LEU A 18 -37.05 18.57 8.54
C LEU A 18 -37.50 18.13 9.95
N PHE A 19 -36.64 18.32 10.96
CA PHE A 19 -36.92 17.96 12.35
C PHE A 19 -37.62 19.07 13.16
N ILE A 20 -37.34 20.35 12.85
CA ILE A 20 -37.88 21.49 13.61
C ILE A 20 -39.31 21.85 13.16
N PHE A 21 -39.62 21.74 11.87
CA PHE A 21 -40.92 22.12 11.30
C PHE A 21 -42.14 21.26 11.70
N PRO A 22 -42.04 19.98 12.12
CA PRO A 22 -43.16 19.22 12.63
C PRO A 22 -43.52 19.51 14.10
N ILE A 23 -42.67 20.21 14.86
CA ILE A 23 -42.87 20.44 16.32
C ILE A 23 -43.63 21.75 16.61
N LEU A 24 -43.74 22.66 15.64
CA LEU A 24 -44.47 23.93 15.82
C LEU A 24 -46.00 23.69 15.89
N PRO A 25 -46.69 24.09 16.99
CA PRO A 25 -48.12 23.90 17.12
C PRO A 25 -48.86 24.80 16.11
N LEU A 26 -49.59 24.19 15.18
CA LEU A 26 -50.29 24.89 14.09
C LEU A 26 -51.74 25.20 14.49
N ARG A 27 -52.10 26.50 14.43
CA ARG A 27 -53.46 27.03 14.62
C ARG A 27 -54.38 26.64 13.44
N LYS A 28 -55.62 26.29 13.76
CA LYS A 28 -56.70 25.76 12.90
C LYS A 28 -57.03 26.62 11.67
N ASN A 29 -56.43 26.32 10.50
CA ASN A 29 -57.03 26.43 9.15
C ASN A 29 -56.10 25.75 8.10
N GLN A 30 -56.43 24.53 7.66
CA GLN A 30 -55.44 23.44 7.59
C GLN A 30 -54.99 22.95 6.20
N ASP A 31 -55.51 23.44 5.07
CA ASP A 31 -55.15 22.82 3.76
C ASP A 31 -54.01 23.50 3.01
N ARG A 32 -53.92 24.83 3.05
CA ARG A 32 -52.92 25.60 2.28
C ARG A 32 -51.49 25.35 2.77
N HIS A 33 -51.31 25.18 4.08
CA HIS A 33 -50.01 24.96 4.68
C HIS A 33 -49.47 23.54 4.46
N ILE A 34 -50.35 22.55 4.32
CA ILE A 34 -49.95 21.17 3.97
C ILE A 34 -49.42 21.12 2.54
N ARG A 35 -50.10 21.79 1.59
CA ARG A 35 -49.63 21.87 0.19
C ARG A 35 -48.29 22.59 0.06
N ILE A 36 -48.09 23.67 0.83
CA ILE A 36 -46.80 24.39 0.85
C ILE A 36 -45.68 23.50 1.43
N LYS A 37 -45.95 22.73 2.49
CA LYS A 37 -44.99 21.75 3.04
C LYS A 37 -44.64 20.67 2.01
N GLN A 38 -45.64 20.13 1.31
CA GLN A 38 -45.41 19.11 0.27
C GLN A 38 -44.61 19.66 -0.91
N LEU A 39 -44.91 20.88 -1.39
CA LEU A 39 -44.12 21.53 -2.43
C LEU A 39 -42.67 21.75 -2.01
N TYR A 40 -42.44 22.16 -0.76
CA TYR A 40 -41.08 22.38 -0.23
C TYR A 40 -40.28 21.08 -0.15
N ILE A 41 -40.88 19.98 0.31
CA ILE A 41 -40.22 18.66 0.36
C ILE A 41 -39.87 18.18 -1.05
N CYS A 42 -40.79 18.30 -2.01
CA CYS A 42 -40.52 17.96 -3.41
C CYS A 42 -39.40 18.81 -4.02
N PHE A 43 -39.36 20.11 -3.69
CA PHE A 43 -38.33 21.03 -4.15
C PHE A 43 -36.94 20.66 -3.60
N VAL A 44 -36.83 20.34 -2.31
CA VAL A 44 -35.57 19.90 -1.69
C VAL A 44 -35.09 18.58 -2.30
N PHE A 45 -36.00 17.64 -2.54
CA PHE A 45 -35.66 16.36 -3.17
C PHE A 45 -35.18 16.54 -4.62
N PHE A 46 -35.86 17.41 -5.39
CA PHE A 46 -35.45 17.76 -6.75
C PHE A 46 -34.10 18.47 -6.80
N LEU A 47 -33.88 19.42 -5.89
CA LEU A 47 -32.60 20.11 -5.75
C LEU A 47 -31.47 19.10 -5.45
N PHE A 48 -31.72 18.13 -4.57
CA PHE A 48 -30.75 17.07 -4.27
C PHE A 48 -30.48 16.15 -5.47
N ALA A 49 -31.55 15.74 -6.18
CA ALA A 49 -31.46 14.88 -7.36
C ALA A 49 -30.71 15.52 -8.53
N VAL A 50 -30.67 16.86 -8.62
CA VAL A 50 -29.92 17.59 -9.65
C VAL A 50 -28.52 17.99 -9.16
N LEU A 51 -28.40 18.45 -7.92
CA LEU A 51 -27.14 18.96 -7.38
C LEU A 51 -26.10 17.84 -7.19
N VAL A 52 -26.53 16.65 -6.75
CA VAL A 52 -25.63 15.51 -6.55
C VAL A 52 -24.98 15.08 -7.87
N PRO A 53 -25.71 14.77 -8.97
CA PRO A 53 -25.09 14.46 -10.26
C PRO A 53 -24.19 15.56 -10.82
N VAL A 54 -24.55 16.84 -10.64
CA VAL A 54 -23.74 17.96 -11.15
C VAL A 54 -22.42 18.14 -10.39
N LEU A 55 -22.45 17.99 -9.07
CA LEU A 55 -21.23 18.01 -8.25
C LEU A 55 -20.35 16.78 -8.52
N TYR A 56 -20.97 15.60 -8.67
CA TYR A 56 -20.27 14.37 -9.05
C TYR A 56 -19.70 14.44 -10.47
N GLY A 57 -20.38 15.08 -11.43
CA GLY A 57 -19.88 15.24 -12.80
C GLY A 57 -18.69 16.20 -12.91
N ARG A 58 -18.52 17.16 -11.98
CA ARG A 58 -17.37 18.09 -11.97
C ARG A 58 -16.16 17.61 -11.17
N GLN A 59 -16.33 16.69 -10.21
CA GLN A 59 -15.22 16.19 -9.36
C GLN A 59 -14.93 14.70 -9.52
N GLY A 60 -15.89 13.91 -10.02
CA GLY A 60 -15.73 12.49 -10.26
C GLY A 60 -15.06 12.27 -11.61
N LYS A 61 -13.83 11.75 -11.57
CA LYS A 61 -13.29 10.96 -12.69
C LYS A 61 -14.38 10.00 -13.13
N MET A 62 -14.81 10.20 -14.38
CA MET A 62 -15.71 9.41 -15.20
C MET A 62 -15.92 8.00 -14.65
N LEU A 63 -17.19 7.63 -14.42
CA LEU A 63 -17.67 6.26 -14.31
C LEU A 63 -16.87 5.39 -15.28
N MET A 64 -15.88 4.65 -14.77
CA MET A 64 -15.34 3.54 -15.55
C MET A 64 -16.50 2.55 -15.63
N PRO A 65 -16.99 2.21 -16.84
CA PRO A 65 -17.87 1.08 -16.99
C PRO A 65 -17.23 -0.12 -16.29
N ASP A 66 -18.00 -0.97 -15.62
CA ASP A 66 -17.50 -2.25 -15.14
C ASP A 66 -16.90 -3.00 -16.34
N TYR A 67 -15.58 -2.90 -16.50
CA TYR A 67 -14.86 -3.54 -17.57
C TYR A 67 -15.04 -5.05 -17.41
N PRO A 68 -15.76 -5.74 -18.32
CA PRO A 68 -15.96 -7.18 -18.22
C PRO A 68 -14.60 -7.89 -18.20
N LEU A 69 -14.48 -9.01 -17.50
CA LEU A 69 -13.21 -9.76 -17.29
C LEU A 69 -12.31 -9.83 -18.54
N ALA A 70 -12.90 -10.02 -19.72
CA ALA A 70 -12.23 -10.02 -21.02
C ALA A 70 -11.34 -8.78 -21.30
N SER A 71 -11.78 -7.59 -20.89
CA SER A 71 -10.99 -6.36 -21.09
C SER A 71 -9.82 -6.23 -20.12
N ARG A 72 -9.92 -6.78 -18.90
CA ARG A 72 -8.76 -6.91 -17.99
C ARG A 72 -7.75 -7.93 -18.52
N ASP A 73 -8.24 -9.02 -19.09
CA ASP A 73 -7.39 -10.05 -19.71
C ASP A 73 -6.66 -9.51 -20.94
N ILE A 74 -7.32 -8.70 -21.78
CA ILE A 74 -6.70 -8.03 -22.94
C ILE A 74 -5.63 -7.03 -22.47
N LEU A 75 -5.94 -6.16 -21.52
CA LEU A 75 -4.96 -5.19 -20.99
C LEU A 75 -3.75 -5.90 -20.35
N GLN A 76 -3.98 -6.99 -19.60
CA GLN A 76 -2.91 -7.78 -19.01
C GLN A 76 -2.09 -8.53 -20.09
N ALA A 77 -2.72 -8.99 -21.16
CA ALA A 77 -2.04 -9.62 -22.28
C ALA A 77 -1.20 -8.61 -23.08
N GLU A 78 -1.71 -7.40 -23.30
CA GLU A 78 -0.98 -6.28 -23.93
C GLU A 78 0.22 -5.88 -23.05
N GLU A 79 0.02 -5.70 -21.75
CA GLU A 79 1.09 -5.37 -20.79
C GLU A 79 2.19 -6.44 -20.76
N LYS A 80 1.81 -7.73 -20.73
CA LYS A 80 2.77 -8.84 -20.82
C LYS A 80 3.51 -8.84 -22.15
N THR A 81 2.82 -8.58 -23.26
CA THR A 81 3.44 -8.54 -24.60
C THR A 81 4.46 -7.41 -24.71
N HIS A 82 4.11 -6.21 -24.24
CA HIS A 82 5.01 -5.06 -24.19
C HIS A 82 6.22 -5.34 -23.29
N SER A 83 6.00 -5.91 -22.11
CA SER A 83 7.06 -6.31 -21.19
C SER A 83 8.03 -7.31 -21.83
N MET A 84 7.53 -8.31 -22.56
CA MET A 84 8.36 -9.29 -23.26
C MET A 84 9.18 -8.70 -24.41
N ALA A 85 8.64 -7.71 -25.14
CA ALA A 85 9.39 -7.02 -26.18
C ALA A 85 10.53 -6.18 -25.58
N GLN A 86 10.28 -5.52 -24.44
CA GLN A 86 11.29 -4.77 -23.70
C GLN A 86 12.39 -5.69 -23.15
N ILE A 87 12.01 -6.81 -22.52
CA ILE A 87 12.95 -7.83 -22.03
C ILE A 87 13.93 -8.25 -23.13
N ARG A 88 13.43 -8.65 -24.32
CA ARG A 88 14.29 -9.07 -25.44
C ARG A 88 15.22 -7.97 -25.96
N ARG A 89 14.83 -6.70 -25.83
CA ARG A 89 15.70 -5.59 -26.21
C ARG A 89 16.84 -5.40 -25.21
N LEU A 90 16.52 -5.46 -23.91
CA LEU A 90 17.51 -5.32 -22.84
C LEU A 90 18.48 -6.51 -22.81
N GLU A 91 17.98 -7.73 -22.95
CA GLU A 91 18.81 -8.95 -23.06
C GLU A 91 19.83 -8.84 -24.21
N ARG A 92 19.39 -8.50 -25.42
CA ARG A 92 20.29 -8.32 -26.57
C ARG A 92 21.33 -7.22 -26.37
N TYR A 93 20.97 -6.13 -25.67
CA TYR A 93 21.93 -5.09 -25.36
C TYR A 93 23.02 -5.60 -24.40
N LEU A 94 22.63 -6.37 -23.39
CA LEU A 94 23.53 -6.96 -22.41
C LEU A 94 24.44 -8.05 -22.98
N GLU A 95 24.10 -8.66 -24.12
CA GLU A 95 25.01 -9.57 -24.85
C GLU A 95 26.33 -8.88 -25.24
N SER A 96 26.27 -7.57 -25.56
CA SER A 96 27.46 -6.78 -25.93
C SER A 96 27.96 -5.87 -24.81
N ASN A 97 27.14 -5.63 -23.78
CA ASN A 97 27.42 -4.70 -22.67
C ASN A 97 27.13 -5.38 -21.33
N ALA A 98 27.80 -6.50 -21.06
CA ALA A 98 27.49 -7.37 -19.94
C ALA A 98 27.70 -6.73 -18.55
N ASN A 99 28.47 -5.65 -18.48
CA ASN A 99 28.80 -4.93 -17.24
C ASN A 99 27.98 -3.65 -17.03
N ASP A 100 26.91 -3.42 -17.80
CA ASP A 100 26.03 -2.26 -17.63
C ASP A 100 25.01 -2.53 -16.50
N GLU A 101 25.32 -2.05 -15.30
CA GLU A 101 24.52 -2.26 -14.10
C GLU A 101 23.15 -1.60 -14.19
N ILE A 102 23.05 -0.47 -14.88
CA ILE A 102 21.80 0.29 -15.05
C ILE A 102 20.83 -0.54 -15.89
N VAL A 103 21.31 -1.13 -16.98
CA VAL A 103 20.48 -1.98 -17.84
C VAL A 103 20.11 -3.28 -17.14
N TRP A 104 21.00 -3.87 -16.33
CA TRP A 104 20.64 -5.01 -15.48
C TRP A 104 19.49 -4.67 -14.50
N LYS A 105 19.51 -3.49 -13.86
CA LYS A 105 18.40 -3.05 -12.99
C LYS A 105 17.10 -2.89 -13.75
N GLN A 106 17.14 -2.28 -14.93
CA GLN A 106 15.96 -2.11 -15.78
C GLN A 106 15.40 -3.47 -16.21
N LEU A 107 16.27 -4.41 -16.59
CA LEU A 107 15.88 -5.77 -16.94
C LEU A 107 15.23 -6.47 -15.74
N ALA A 108 15.80 -6.34 -14.55
CA ALA A 108 15.27 -6.90 -13.32
C ALA A 108 13.86 -6.36 -12.98
N GLN A 109 13.66 -5.05 -13.09
CA GLN A 109 12.35 -4.41 -12.89
C GLN A 109 11.34 -4.90 -13.92
N THR A 110 11.74 -5.02 -15.19
CA THR A 110 10.87 -5.48 -16.29
C THR A 110 10.48 -6.96 -16.11
N TYR A 111 11.41 -7.81 -15.67
CA TYR A 111 11.09 -9.20 -15.31
C TYR A 111 10.14 -9.28 -14.12
N ARG A 112 10.36 -8.45 -13.09
CA ARG A 112 9.52 -8.43 -11.88
C ARG A 112 8.09 -7.98 -12.21
N SER A 113 7.90 -6.94 -13.03
CA SER A 113 6.57 -6.51 -13.48
C SER A 113 5.87 -7.56 -14.33
N ALA A 114 6.63 -8.33 -15.13
CA ALA A 114 6.11 -9.46 -15.91
C ALA A 114 5.87 -10.73 -15.08
N GLY A 115 6.18 -10.74 -13.78
CA GLY A 115 6.00 -11.88 -12.86
C GLY A 115 7.09 -12.96 -12.95
N TYR A 116 8.18 -12.72 -13.69
CA TYR A 116 9.32 -13.63 -13.78
C TYR A 116 10.32 -13.37 -12.64
N TYR A 117 9.91 -13.63 -11.39
CA TYR A 117 10.67 -13.27 -10.20
C TYR A 117 12.07 -13.92 -10.14
N ASP A 118 12.23 -15.17 -10.57
CA ASP A 118 13.55 -15.83 -10.58
C ASP A 118 14.54 -15.13 -11.53
N LYS A 119 14.06 -14.75 -12.73
CA LYS A 119 14.87 -14.00 -13.71
C LYS A 119 15.15 -12.59 -13.21
N ALA A 120 14.18 -11.95 -12.57
CA ALA A 120 14.36 -10.65 -11.95
C ALA A 120 15.43 -10.69 -10.85
N ALA A 121 15.42 -11.70 -9.98
CA ALA A 121 16.42 -11.87 -8.94
C ALA A 121 17.82 -12.05 -9.55
N MET A 122 17.96 -12.86 -10.61
CA MET A 122 19.22 -12.99 -11.33
C MET A 122 19.71 -11.66 -11.91
N ALA A 123 18.83 -10.89 -12.55
CA ALA A 123 19.19 -9.60 -13.10
C ALA A 123 19.58 -8.58 -12.00
N TYR A 124 18.92 -8.60 -10.83
CA TYR A 124 19.33 -7.78 -9.68
C TYR A 124 20.70 -8.20 -9.12
N ARG A 125 21.03 -9.51 -9.09
CA ARG A 125 22.38 -9.96 -8.72
C ARG A 125 23.44 -9.41 -9.66
N ASN A 126 23.22 -9.48 -10.97
CA ASN A 126 24.15 -8.92 -11.95
C ASN A 126 24.26 -7.39 -11.81
N ALA A 127 23.15 -6.70 -11.56
CA ALA A 127 23.18 -5.25 -11.30
C ALA A 127 24.02 -4.89 -10.07
N ILE A 128 24.02 -5.73 -9.04
CA ILE A 128 24.84 -5.52 -7.84
C ILE A 128 26.30 -5.86 -8.13
N GLU A 129 26.56 -6.96 -8.84
CA GLU A 129 27.92 -7.41 -9.21
C GLU A 129 28.66 -6.37 -10.04
N TRP A 130 27.99 -5.78 -11.04
CA TRP A 130 28.58 -4.80 -11.94
C TRP A 130 28.45 -3.36 -11.44
N GLY A 131 27.69 -3.14 -10.36
CA GLY A 131 27.44 -1.84 -9.77
C GLY A 131 28.29 -1.55 -8.54
N ILE A 132 27.80 -0.65 -7.71
CA ILE A 132 28.41 -0.34 -6.41
C ILE A 132 27.78 -1.19 -5.28
N PRO A 133 28.60 -1.84 -4.43
CA PRO A 133 28.10 -2.66 -3.33
C PRO A 133 27.19 -1.93 -2.33
N GLU A 134 27.32 -0.61 -2.21
CA GLU A 134 26.56 0.27 -1.31
C GLU A 134 25.15 0.59 -1.81
N ASP A 135 24.73 0.06 -2.97
CA ASP A 135 23.40 0.28 -3.51
C ASP A 135 22.32 -0.45 -2.69
N ILE A 136 21.87 0.21 -1.63
CA ILE A 136 20.78 -0.21 -0.74
C ILE A 136 19.50 -0.51 -1.52
N THR A 137 19.20 0.25 -2.58
CA THR A 137 17.99 0.05 -3.39
C THR A 137 18.09 -1.25 -4.19
N GLY A 138 19.28 -1.56 -4.71
CA GLY A 138 19.58 -2.85 -5.34
C GLY A 138 19.35 -4.02 -4.40
N TRP A 139 19.91 -3.96 -3.19
CA TRP A 139 19.75 -5.02 -2.17
C TRP A 139 18.31 -5.20 -1.71
N HIS A 140 17.57 -4.11 -1.47
CA HIS A 140 16.14 -4.18 -1.16
C HIS A 140 15.35 -4.85 -2.28
N SER A 141 15.62 -4.42 -3.52
CA SER A 141 14.91 -4.94 -4.69
C SER A 141 15.19 -6.43 -4.89
N LEU A 142 16.44 -6.86 -4.67
CA LEU A 142 16.81 -8.29 -4.68
C LEU A 142 16.05 -9.05 -3.58
N ALA A 143 16.09 -8.58 -2.33
CA ALA A 143 15.42 -9.23 -1.20
C ALA A 143 13.92 -9.40 -1.45
N GLU A 144 13.22 -8.33 -1.83
CA GLU A 144 11.79 -8.37 -2.13
C GLU A 144 11.46 -9.34 -3.28
N THR A 145 12.29 -9.34 -4.32
CA THR A 145 12.11 -10.21 -5.49
C THR A 145 12.31 -11.68 -5.13
N LEU A 146 13.31 -11.99 -4.30
CA LEU A 146 13.53 -13.34 -3.78
C LEU A 146 12.37 -13.81 -2.89
N ILE A 147 11.81 -12.91 -2.07
CA ILE A 147 10.62 -13.21 -1.25
C ILE A 147 9.42 -13.50 -2.15
N GLN A 148 9.20 -12.72 -3.21
CA GLN A 148 8.14 -12.95 -4.20
C GLN A 148 8.32 -14.27 -4.94
N ALA A 149 9.54 -14.58 -5.40
CA ALA A 149 9.88 -15.84 -6.05
C ALA A 149 9.58 -17.05 -5.15
N ASN A 150 9.72 -16.88 -3.84
CA ASN A 150 9.48 -17.93 -2.85
C ASN A 150 8.11 -17.82 -2.16
N ASN A 151 7.11 -17.21 -2.82
CA ASN A 151 5.73 -17.10 -2.33
C ASN A 151 5.62 -16.51 -0.91
N GLY A 152 6.45 -15.52 -0.59
CA GLY A 152 6.48 -14.86 0.73
C GLY A 152 7.43 -15.49 1.75
N LYS A 153 8.08 -16.62 1.42
CA LYS A 153 9.10 -17.21 2.28
C LYS A 153 10.41 -16.42 2.18
N ILE A 154 10.98 -16.07 3.32
CA ILE A 154 12.25 -15.35 3.43
C ILE A 154 13.36 -16.40 3.51
N THR A 155 13.93 -16.72 2.36
CA THR A 155 15.04 -17.69 2.24
C THR A 155 16.33 -17.09 2.78
N GLY A 156 17.35 -17.94 3.00
CA GLY A 156 18.66 -17.47 3.46
C GLY A 156 19.30 -16.43 2.53
N GLU A 157 19.05 -16.52 1.23
CA GLU A 157 19.54 -15.52 0.27
C GLU A 157 18.80 -14.18 0.43
N ALA A 158 17.47 -14.19 0.55
CA ALA A 158 16.70 -12.98 0.81
C ALA A 158 17.14 -12.33 2.13
N GLN A 159 17.39 -13.14 3.15
CA GLN A 159 17.88 -12.67 4.43
C GLN A 159 19.26 -11.99 4.30
N LYS A 160 20.21 -12.60 3.59
CA LYS A 160 21.53 -12.00 3.30
C LYS A 160 21.41 -10.68 2.54
N ALA A 161 20.46 -10.55 1.61
CA ALA A 161 20.23 -9.30 0.92
C ALA A 161 19.72 -8.19 1.89
N LEU A 162 18.81 -8.53 2.81
CA LEU A 162 18.35 -7.61 3.87
C LEU A 162 19.47 -7.26 4.85
N GLU A 163 20.36 -8.20 5.17
CA GLU A 163 21.52 -7.93 6.01
C GLU A 163 22.54 -7.00 5.32
N ASN A 164 22.70 -7.09 4.00
CA ASN A 164 23.50 -6.13 3.24
C ASN A 164 22.87 -4.73 3.24
N VAL A 165 21.53 -4.62 3.20
CA VAL A 165 20.87 -3.32 3.43
C VAL A 165 21.31 -2.75 4.79
N LEU A 166 21.21 -3.56 5.85
CA LEU A 166 21.53 -3.10 7.21
C LEU A 166 23.02 -2.79 7.43
N ARG A 167 23.91 -3.36 6.61
CA ARG A 167 25.33 -2.99 6.62
C ARG A 167 25.54 -1.52 6.27
N TYR A 168 24.77 -0.99 5.32
CA TYR A 168 24.90 0.39 4.86
C TYR A 168 23.87 1.33 5.48
N ARG A 169 22.71 0.81 5.92
CA ARG A 169 21.69 1.52 6.71
C ARG A 169 21.21 0.68 7.88
N PRO A 170 21.91 0.74 9.02
CA PRO A 170 21.60 -0.08 10.21
C PRO A 170 20.20 0.13 10.79
N ASP A 171 19.57 1.27 10.48
CA ASP A 171 18.26 1.71 10.94
C ASP A 171 17.16 1.53 9.88
N ASP A 172 17.43 0.84 8.76
CA ASP A 172 16.45 0.65 7.68
C ASP A 172 15.20 -0.10 8.18
N PRO A 173 14.02 0.56 8.25
CA PRO A 173 12.84 -0.03 8.87
C PRO A 173 12.32 -1.25 8.13
N LYS A 174 12.42 -1.23 6.80
CA LYS A 174 11.94 -2.31 5.93
C LYS A 174 12.77 -3.57 6.14
N ALA A 175 14.09 -3.44 6.18
CA ALA A 175 14.98 -4.57 6.40
C ALA A 175 14.79 -5.19 7.79
N ILE A 176 14.71 -4.36 8.84
CA ILE A 176 14.47 -4.85 10.22
C ILE A 176 13.11 -5.57 10.29
N TYR A 177 12.07 -5.01 9.67
CA TYR A 177 10.75 -5.63 9.62
C TYR A 177 10.78 -7.02 8.99
N PHE A 178 11.37 -7.16 7.79
CA PHE A 178 11.44 -8.45 7.11
C PHE A 178 12.33 -9.45 7.85
N LEU A 179 13.43 -9.02 8.49
CA LEU A 179 14.21 -9.91 9.35
C LEU A 179 13.40 -10.41 10.55
N GLY A 180 12.54 -9.57 11.14
CA GLY A 180 11.57 -10.01 12.15
C GLY A 180 10.59 -11.06 11.63
N LEU A 181 10.08 -10.89 10.40
CA LEU A 181 9.26 -11.92 9.75
C LEU A 181 10.04 -13.21 9.50
N ALA A 182 11.32 -13.14 9.14
CA ALA A 182 12.17 -14.31 8.95
C ALA A 182 12.33 -15.09 10.27
N ARG A 183 12.51 -14.39 11.40
CA ARG A 183 12.52 -15.00 12.74
C ARG A 183 11.22 -15.73 13.05
N LEU A 184 10.07 -15.17 12.67
CA LEU A 184 8.78 -15.87 12.82
C LEU A 184 8.69 -17.13 11.97
N GLN A 185 9.10 -17.07 10.70
CA GLN A 185 9.12 -18.24 9.82
C GLN A 185 10.05 -19.35 10.35
N ASN A 186 11.10 -18.97 11.08
CA ASN A 186 12.02 -19.87 11.76
C ASN A 186 11.55 -20.32 13.16
N LYS A 187 10.29 -20.04 13.55
CA LYS A 187 9.71 -20.38 14.86
C LYS A 187 10.42 -19.71 16.04
N GLU A 188 10.98 -18.52 15.83
CA GLU A 188 11.67 -17.72 16.85
C GLU A 188 10.90 -16.43 17.20
N PRO A 189 9.67 -16.51 17.72
CA PRO A 189 8.81 -15.34 17.86
C PRO A 189 9.28 -14.30 18.88
N GLN A 190 9.98 -14.71 19.93
CA GLN A 190 10.57 -13.78 20.89
C GLN A 190 11.67 -12.92 20.25
N LYS A 191 12.46 -13.49 19.32
CA LYS A 191 13.47 -12.74 18.56
C LYS A 191 12.82 -11.79 17.57
N ALA A 192 11.69 -12.17 16.96
CA ALA A 192 10.91 -11.27 16.12
C ALA A 192 10.37 -10.06 16.91
N LEU A 193 9.78 -10.30 18.09
CA LEU A 193 9.34 -9.22 18.98
C LEU A 193 10.52 -8.32 19.38
N ALA A 194 11.68 -8.88 19.72
CA ALA A 194 12.86 -8.10 20.08
C ALA A 194 13.31 -7.16 18.95
N LEU A 195 13.28 -7.61 17.70
CA LEU A 195 13.62 -6.79 16.52
C LEU A 195 12.59 -5.67 16.28
N TRP A 196 11.29 -5.99 16.36
CA TRP A 196 10.25 -4.98 16.14
C TRP A 196 10.17 -3.97 17.28
N ARG A 197 10.49 -4.36 18.52
CA ARG A 197 10.67 -3.42 19.63
C ARG A 197 11.90 -2.53 19.46
N TYR A 198 12.98 -3.07 18.89
CA TYR A 198 14.13 -2.24 18.54
C TYR A 198 13.75 -1.22 17.49
N LEU A 199 13.02 -1.64 16.45
CA LEU A 199 12.53 -0.75 15.40
C LEU A 199 11.57 0.33 15.96
N GLU A 200 10.65 -0.05 16.85
CA GLU A 200 9.76 0.90 17.53
C GLU A 200 10.53 2.02 18.26
N GLN A 201 11.67 1.69 18.87
CA GLN A 201 12.50 2.66 19.59
C GLN A 201 13.37 3.53 18.69
N SER A 202 13.69 3.06 17.48
CA SER A 202 14.53 3.81 16.54
C SER A 202 13.74 4.75 15.63
N LEU A 203 12.42 4.56 15.53
CA LEU A 203 11.56 5.34 14.63
C LEU A 203 11.02 6.63 15.29
N PRO A 204 10.84 7.72 14.50
CA PRO A 204 10.05 8.88 14.92
C PRO A 204 8.60 8.50 15.23
N ALA A 205 7.94 9.25 16.12
CA ALA A 205 6.58 8.96 16.59
C ALA A 205 5.51 8.95 15.48
N GLU A 206 5.76 9.66 14.38
CA GLU A 206 4.85 9.75 13.22
C GLU A 206 5.27 8.83 12.05
N ASP A 207 6.22 7.92 12.23
CA ASP A 207 6.68 7.04 11.15
C ASP A 207 5.60 6.00 10.76
N PRO A 208 5.26 5.85 9.46
CA PRO A 208 4.27 4.87 9.01
C PRO A 208 4.56 3.41 9.39
N TRP A 209 5.82 3.05 9.61
CA TRP A 209 6.20 1.71 10.03
C TRP A 209 5.71 1.36 11.43
N LEU A 210 5.48 2.35 12.31
CA LEU A 210 4.97 2.13 13.66
C LEU A 210 3.62 1.40 13.62
N THR A 211 2.70 1.82 12.76
CA THR A 211 1.40 1.16 12.58
C THR A 211 1.59 -0.31 12.19
N VAL A 212 2.45 -0.58 11.20
CA VAL A 212 2.69 -1.93 10.68
C VAL A 212 3.27 -2.85 11.76
N ILE A 213 4.25 -2.38 12.53
CA ILE A 213 4.88 -3.20 13.56
C ILE A 213 4.00 -3.35 14.80
N HIS A 214 3.22 -2.34 15.18
CA HIS A 214 2.28 -2.44 16.29
C HIS A 214 1.21 -3.49 16.03
N GLU A 215 0.61 -3.51 14.83
CA GLU A 215 -0.34 -4.55 14.44
C GLU A 215 0.27 -5.95 14.50
N ARG A 216 1.50 -6.10 14.01
CA ARG A 216 2.23 -7.38 14.05
C ARG A 216 2.57 -7.83 15.46
N MET A 217 3.08 -6.92 16.30
CA MET A 217 3.39 -7.20 17.69
C MET A 217 2.12 -7.53 18.48
N GLU A 218 1.02 -6.80 18.31
CA GLU A 218 -0.26 -7.09 18.97
C GLU A 218 -0.78 -8.49 18.61
N THR A 219 -0.79 -8.82 17.32
CA THR A 219 -1.21 -10.15 16.84
C THR A 219 -0.37 -11.25 17.49
N LEU A 220 0.95 -11.06 17.53
CA LEU A 220 1.88 -12.05 18.07
C LEU A 220 1.79 -12.18 19.60
N GLN A 221 1.61 -11.07 20.33
CA GLN A 221 1.38 -11.07 21.77
C GLN A 221 0.13 -11.87 22.14
N LYS A 222 -0.99 -11.65 21.42
CA LYS A 222 -2.23 -12.41 21.62
C LYS A 222 -2.04 -13.89 21.37
N LEU A 223 -1.33 -14.25 20.30
CA LEU A 223 -1.07 -15.65 19.93
C LEU A 223 -0.23 -16.38 20.99
N LEU A 224 0.77 -15.71 21.56
CA LEU A 224 1.72 -16.30 22.50
C LEU A 224 1.34 -16.12 23.97
N GLN A 225 0.36 -15.27 24.27
CA GLN A 225 0.02 -14.83 25.62
C GLN A 225 1.23 -14.21 26.37
N ILE A 226 2.05 -13.45 25.64
CA ILE A 226 3.24 -12.76 26.16
C ILE A 226 3.03 -11.25 26.01
N ASP A 227 3.39 -10.48 27.03
CA ASP A 227 3.50 -9.02 26.92
C ASP A 227 4.83 -8.65 26.27
N ALA A 228 4.80 -8.00 25.10
CA ALA A 228 5.99 -7.57 24.37
C ALA A 228 6.87 -6.66 25.23
N ARG A 229 6.30 -5.90 26.19
CA ARG A 229 7.04 -5.04 27.12
C ARG A 229 8.07 -5.79 27.95
N THR A 230 7.87 -7.09 28.16
CA THR A 230 8.83 -7.97 28.87
C THR A 230 10.01 -8.41 28.00
N ILE A 231 9.88 -8.35 26.68
CA ILE A 231 10.95 -8.74 25.74
C ILE A 231 11.91 -7.58 25.52
N LYS A 232 13.18 -7.75 25.86
CA LYS A 232 14.20 -6.70 25.64
C LYS A 232 14.37 -6.43 24.13
N PRO A 233 14.33 -5.16 23.67
CA PRO A 233 14.68 -4.79 22.31
C PRO A 233 16.08 -5.28 21.93
N GLN A 234 16.23 -5.81 20.72
CA GLN A 234 17.51 -6.30 20.22
C GLN A 234 17.75 -5.80 18.79
N ALA A 235 18.92 -5.20 18.57
CA ALA A 235 19.36 -4.78 17.24
C ALA A 235 19.54 -6.00 16.32
N PRO A 236 19.39 -5.84 14.99
CA PRO A 236 19.66 -6.90 14.03
C PRO A 236 21.09 -7.42 14.19
N SER A 237 21.23 -8.73 14.37
CA SER A 237 22.52 -9.40 14.32
C SER A 237 22.66 -10.09 12.96
N PRO A 238 23.80 -9.97 12.27
CA PRO A 238 24.05 -10.71 11.04
C PRO A 238 23.99 -12.22 11.33
N VAL A 239 23.38 -12.99 10.44
CA VAL A 239 23.38 -14.45 10.58
C VAL A 239 24.65 -15.00 9.96
N HIS A 240 25.44 -15.68 10.80
CA HIS A 240 26.67 -16.37 10.41
C HIS A 240 26.38 -17.55 9.46
#